data_AF-A0A9C7UZV1-F1
#
_entry.id   AF-A0A9C7UZV1-F1
#
_cell.length_a   1.000
_cell.length_b   1.000
_cell.length_c   1.000
_cell.angle_alpha   90.00
_cell.angle_beta   90.00
_cell.angle_gamma   90.00
#
_symmetry.space_group_name_H-M   'P 1'
#
loop_
_entity.id
_entity.type
_entity.pdbx_description
1 polymer ?
#
loop_
_entity_poly.entity_id
_entity_poly.type
_entity_poly.pdbx_seq_one_letter_code
_entity_poly.pdbx_strand_id
1 'polypeptide(L)'
;TTVPLDEAGELPAEPQRHDSLLPVIMGMKPKYRVVLYMFYYEDMPVKQIAEILGEKPTTVTTRLSRARQQLKRILVKEGYDEN
;
A
#
# COMPACT_ATOMS: atom_id res chain seq x y z
N THR A 1 -30.79 2.55 -32.50
CA THR A 1 -31.19 1.97 -31.22
C THR A 1 -29.93 1.56 -30.48
N THR A 2 -29.57 2.30 -29.44
CA THR A 2 -28.36 2.09 -28.63
C THR A 2 -28.54 0.90 -27.71
N VAL A 3 -27.67 -0.09 -27.83
CA VAL A 3 -27.62 -1.25 -26.91
C VAL A 3 -26.90 -0.81 -25.64
N PRO A 4 -27.45 -1.07 -24.44
CA PRO A 4 -26.90 -0.59 -23.20
C PRO A 4 -25.61 -1.34 -22.85
N LEU A 5 -24.62 -0.56 -22.42
CA LEU A 5 -23.33 -0.99 -21.88
C LEU A 5 -23.55 -1.39 -20.42
N ASP A 6 -24.10 -2.58 -20.18
CA ASP A 6 -24.25 -3.14 -18.84
C ASP A 6 -24.03 -4.65 -18.88
N GLU A 7 -22.78 -5.05 -18.66
CA GLU A 7 -22.39 -6.31 -18.01
C GLU A 7 -20.87 -6.30 -17.85
N ALA A 8 -20.36 -5.31 -17.11
CA ALA A 8 -19.11 -5.53 -16.39
C ALA A 8 -19.47 -6.46 -15.23
N GLY A 9 -19.46 -7.77 -15.49
CA GLY A 9 -19.59 -8.78 -14.45
C GLY A 9 -18.50 -8.53 -13.42
N GLU A 10 -18.90 -7.92 -12.30
CA GLU A 10 -18.12 -7.86 -11.07
C GLU A 10 -17.92 -9.30 -10.60
N LEU A 11 -16.82 -9.91 -11.06
CA LEU A 11 -16.24 -11.02 -10.34
C LEU A 11 -15.87 -10.45 -8.96
N PRO A 12 -16.39 -11.00 -7.85
CA PRO A 12 -15.83 -10.67 -6.55
C PRO A 12 -14.39 -11.17 -6.62
N ALA A 13 -13.46 -10.24 -6.81
CA ALA A 13 -12.05 -10.53 -6.73
C ALA A 13 -11.86 -11.15 -5.35
N GLU A 14 -11.60 -12.47 -5.29
CA GLU A 14 -11.29 -13.14 -4.03
C GLU A 14 -10.25 -12.27 -3.35
N PRO A 15 -10.44 -11.79 -2.11
CA PRO A 15 -9.59 -10.77 -1.53
C PRO A 15 -8.17 -11.31 -1.57
N GLN A 16 -7.40 -10.88 -2.56
CA GLN A 16 -5.99 -11.22 -2.65
C GLN A 16 -5.43 -10.66 -1.35
N ARG A 17 -4.59 -11.40 -0.63
CA ARG A 17 -4.14 -11.04 0.74
C ARG A 17 -3.60 -9.59 0.90
N HIS A 18 -3.40 -8.87 -0.21
CA HIS A 18 -3.12 -7.45 -0.30
C HIS A 18 -4.34 -6.54 0.00
N ASP A 19 -5.56 -6.91 -0.35
CA ASP A 19 -6.78 -6.12 -0.10
C ASP A 19 -7.06 -5.96 1.40
N SER A 20 -6.66 -6.93 2.23
CA SER A 20 -6.75 -6.80 3.69
C SER A 20 -5.74 -5.82 4.28
N LEU A 21 -4.63 -5.52 3.58
CA LEU A 21 -3.59 -4.62 4.10
C LEU A 21 -3.85 -3.15 3.76
N LEU A 22 -4.61 -2.88 2.69
CA LEU A 22 -4.90 -1.51 2.27
C LEU A 22 -5.61 -0.70 3.37
N PRO A 23 -6.66 -1.20 4.05
CA PRO A 23 -7.29 -0.48 5.16
C PRO A 23 -6.31 -0.17 6.30
N VAL A 24 -5.42 -1.12 6.62
CA VAL A 24 -4.40 -0.95 7.68
C VAL A 24 -3.41 0.15 7.29
N ILE A 25 -2.91 0.12 6.05
CA ILE A 25 -2.01 1.14 5.49
C ILE A 25 -2.71 2.51 5.48
N MET A 26 -3.99 2.55 5.12
CA MET A 26 -4.86 3.72 5.18
C MET A 26 -5.21 4.19 6.61
N GLY A 27 -4.80 3.47 7.64
CA GLY A 27 -4.80 3.92 9.04
C GLY A 27 -3.45 4.47 9.53
N MET A 28 -2.36 4.23 8.80
CA MET A 28 -1.01 4.65 9.21
C MET A 28 -0.79 6.15 9.05
N LYS A 29 0.24 6.70 9.74
CA LYS A 29 0.62 8.12 9.60
C LYS A 29 0.94 8.45 8.13
N PRO A 30 0.55 9.64 7.62
CA PRO A 30 0.66 9.97 6.19
C PRO A 30 2.06 9.72 5.60
N LYS A 31 3.11 10.13 6.32
CA LYS A 31 4.52 9.96 5.89
C LYS A 31 4.97 8.51 5.67
N TYR A 32 4.26 7.53 6.23
CA TYR A 32 4.58 6.10 6.11
C TYR A 32 3.65 5.42 5.10
N ARG A 33 2.37 5.81 5.09
CA ARG A 33 1.39 5.34 4.12
C ARG A 33 1.80 5.68 2.68
N VAL A 34 2.15 6.95 2.42
CA VAL A 34 2.45 7.42 1.05
C VAL A 34 3.57 6.60 0.42
N VAL A 35 4.67 6.36 1.15
CA VAL A 35 5.79 5.57 0.63
C VAL A 35 5.46 4.09 0.48
N LEU A 36 4.62 3.51 1.35
CA LEU A 36 4.16 2.13 1.20
C LEU A 36 3.24 1.96 -0.01
N TYR A 37 2.29 2.88 -0.18
CA TYR A 37 1.34 2.86 -1.27
C TYR A 37 2.06 2.97 -2.62
N MET A 38 2.91 4.00 -2.78
CA MET A 38 3.70 4.17 -4.01
C MET A 38 4.60 2.96 -4.30
N PHE A 39 5.17 2.33 -3.27
CA PHE A 39 6.11 1.21 -3.48
C PHE A 39 5.40 -0.13 -3.79
N TYR A 40 4.30 -0.45 -3.09
CA TYR A 40 3.67 -1.77 -3.19
C TYR A 40 2.41 -1.81 -4.07
N TYR A 41 1.75 -0.66 -4.32
CA TYR A 41 0.55 -0.58 -5.15
C TYR A 41 0.80 0.09 -6.50
N GLU A 42 1.77 1.00 -6.58
CA GLU A 42 2.14 1.69 -7.83
C GLU A 42 3.46 1.15 -8.43
N ASP A 43 4.03 0.08 -7.85
CA ASP A 43 5.32 -0.53 -8.23
C ASP A 43 6.46 0.48 -8.48
N MET A 44 6.43 1.59 -7.73
CA MET A 44 7.32 2.72 -7.99
C MET A 44 8.69 2.50 -7.35
N PRO A 45 9.80 2.65 -8.11
CA PRO A 45 11.13 2.54 -7.54
C PRO A 45 11.42 3.71 -6.59
N VAL A 46 12.23 3.44 -5.56
CA VAL A 46 12.60 4.41 -4.51
C VAL A 46 13.12 5.74 -5.06
N LYS A 47 13.84 5.72 -6.18
CA LYS A 47 14.35 6.94 -6.84
C LYS A 47 13.22 7.83 -7.35
N GLN A 48 12.23 7.26 -8.06
CA GLN A 48 11.07 8.01 -8.53
C GLN A 48 10.22 8.54 -7.36
N ILE A 49 10.03 7.72 -6.31
CA ILE A 49 9.33 8.17 -5.10
C ILE A 49 10.06 9.39 -4.48
N ALA A 50 11.39 9.35 -4.43
CA ALA A 50 12.19 10.44 -3.89
C ALA A 50 12.04 11.73 -4.72
N GLU A 51 12.06 11.61 -6.05
CA GLU A 51 11.85 12.74 -6.97
C GLU A 51 10.46 13.36 -6.80
N ILE A 52 9.39 12.55 -6.78
CA ILE A 52 8.01 13.03 -6.61
C ILE A 52 7.82 13.73 -5.26
N LEU A 53 8.43 13.19 -4.19
CA LEU A 53 8.29 13.76 -2.85
C LEU A 53 9.27 14.92 -2.59
N GLY A 54 10.19 15.22 -3.50
CA GLY A 54 11.23 16.24 -3.28
C GLY A 54 12.21 15.87 -2.16
N GLU A 55 12.48 14.58 -1.98
CA GLU A 55 13.23 14.01 -0.85
C GLU A 55 14.49 13.29 -1.31
N LYS A 56 15.39 12.97 -0.37
CA LYS A 56 16.53 12.10 -0.67
C LYS A 56 16.08 10.64 -0.78
N PRO A 57 16.66 9.82 -1.68
CA PRO A 57 16.38 8.38 -1.73
C PRO A 57 16.62 7.69 -0.38
N THR A 58 17.62 8.11 0.39
CA THR A 58 17.91 7.62 1.74
C THR A 58 16.81 7.96 2.76
N THR A 59 16.12 9.09 2.59
CA THR A 59 14.94 9.43 3.40
C THR A 59 13.79 8.48 3.09
N VAL A 60 13.54 8.20 1.80
CA VAL A 60 12.49 7.27 1.36
C VAL A 60 12.76 5.85 1.85
N THR A 61 13.98 5.33 1.74
CA THR A 61 14.33 4.00 2.27
C THR A 61 14.14 3.91 3.79
N THR A 62 14.54 4.95 4.52
CA THR A 62 14.34 5.03 5.97
C THR A 62 12.85 5.08 6.34
N ARG A 63 12.05 5.87 5.60
CA ARG A 63 10.59 5.93 5.79
C ARG A 63 9.94 4.57 5.50
N LEU A 64 10.32 3.90 4.42
CA LEU A 64 9.84 2.55 4.08
C LEU A 64 10.18 1.53 5.17
N SER A 65 11.41 1.55 5.70
CA SER A 65 11.82 0.66 6.80
C SER A 65 10.96 0.86 8.04
N ARG A 66 10.79 2.12 8.47
CA ARG A 66 9.93 2.47 9.62
C ARG A 66 8.46 2.16 9.37
N ALA A 67 7.98 2.34 8.13
CA ALA A 67 6.63 2.03 7.73
C ALA A 67 6.37 0.53 7.83
N ARG A 68 7.26 -0.32 7.31
CA ARG A 68 7.17 -1.78 7.45
C ARG A 68 7.19 -2.23 8.91
N GLN A 69 8.07 -1.66 9.74
CA GLN A 69 8.10 -1.95 11.17
C GLN A 69 6.78 -1.57 11.86
N GLN A 70 6.20 -0.43 11.49
CA GLN A 70 4.91 -0.03 12.03
C GLN A 70 3.79 -0.97 11.56
N LEU A 71 3.75 -1.30 10.27
CA LEU A 71 2.77 -2.21 9.70
C LEU A 71 2.85 -3.59 10.39
N LYS A 72 4.06 -4.13 10.53
CA LYS A 72 4.34 -5.36 11.30
C LYS A 72 3.78 -5.30 12.72
N ARG A 73 4.03 -4.23 13.47
CA ARG A 73 3.48 -4.05 14.82
C ARG A 73 1.95 -4.01 14.85
N ILE A 74 1.31 -3.44 13.83
CA ILE A 74 -0.16 -3.40 13.75
C ILE A 74 -0.68 -4.82 13.50
N LEU A 75 -0.11 -5.53 12.54
CA LEU A 75 -0.51 -6.90 12.20
C LEU A 75 -0.34 -7.86 13.38
N VAL A 76 0.79 -7.80 14.09
CA VAL A 76 1.01 -8.61 15.31
C VAL A 76 -0.04 -8.30 16.38
N LYS A 77 -0.40 -7.02 16.56
CA LYS A 77 -1.46 -6.63 17.51
C LYS A 77 -2.83 -7.17 17.11
N GLU A 78 -3.10 -7.30 15.82
CA GLU A 78 -4.34 -7.85 15.27
C GLU A 78 -4.36 -9.39 15.26
N GLY A 79 -3.32 -10.04 15.79
CA GLY A 79 -3.26 -11.52 15.91
C GLY A 79 -2.68 -12.21 14.68
N TYR A 80 -2.05 -11.47 13.76
CA TYR A 80 -1.24 -12.07 12.71
C TYR A 80 0.11 -12.47 13.30
N ASP A 81 0.22 -13.73 13.73
CA ASP A 81 1.47 -14.31 14.20
C ASP A 81 2.48 -14.45 13.05
N GLU A 82 3.72 -14.10 13.36
CA GLU A 82 4.88 -14.24 12.48
C GLU A 82 5.30 -15.71 12.46
N ASN A 83 4.64 -16.53 11.65
CA ASN A 83 5.01 -17.93 11.45
C ASN A 83 6.35 -18.08 10.72
#